data_AF-A0A9P1YL66-F1
#
_entry.id   AF-A0A9P1YL66-F1
#
_cell.length_a   1.000
_cell.length_b   1.000
_cell.length_c   1.000
_cell.angle_alpha   90.00
_cell.angle_beta   90.00
_cell.angle_gamma   90.00
#
_symmetry.space_group_name_H-M   'P 1'
#
loop_
_entity.id
_entity.type
_entity.pdbx_description
1 polymer ?
#
loop_
_entity_poly.entity_id
_entity_poly.type
_entity_poly.pdbx_seq_one_letter_code
_entity_poly.pdbx_strand_id
1 'polypeptide(L)'
;MSYDKISATILGGIGYVEKGNYWAIINESGEVVTNFKYDLIDFLAPGYYVGRIGGKCTLLSHKGEVSETVFDYISYKNEVGVF
;
A
#
# COMPACT_ATOMS: atom_id res chain seq x y z
N MET A 1 6.39 -20.05 2.41
CA MET A 1 5.99 -18.96 3.34
C MET A 1 4.58 -19.21 3.82
N SER A 2 4.30 -19.01 5.11
CA SER A 2 2.93 -18.90 5.65
C SER A 2 2.63 -17.42 5.91
N TYR A 3 1.41 -16.98 5.61
CA TYR A 3 0.90 -15.63 5.91
C TYR A 3 -0.27 -15.75 6.88
N ASP A 4 -0.39 -14.79 7.80
CA ASP A 4 -1.42 -14.81 8.84
C ASP A 4 -2.78 -14.36 8.29
N LYS A 5 -2.76 -13.43 7.33
CA LYS A 5 -3.96 -12.92 6.64
C LYS A 5 -3.63 -12.50 5.22
N ILE A 6 -4.58 -12.75 4.31
CA ILE A 6 -4.52 -12.30 2.92
C ILE A 6 -5.78 -11.46 2.68
N SER A 7 -5.61 -10.19 2.30
CA SER A 7 -6.72 -9.34 1.86
C SER A 7 -6.63 -9.24 0.34
N ALA A 8 -7.29 -10.18 -0.34
CA ALA A 8 -7.26 -10.29 -1.78
C ALA A 8 -8.30 -9.35 -2.40
N THR A 9 -8.01 -8.05 -2.48
CA THR A 9 -8.69 -7.18 -3.45
C THR A 9 -7.79 -7.08 -4.67
N ILE A 10 -7.86 -8.08 -5.55
CA ILE A 10 -7.12 -8.11 -6.81
C ILE A 10 -7.85 -7.21 -7.83
N LEU A 11 -7.84 -5.90 -7.59
CA LEU A 11 -8.13 -4.93 -8.64
C LEU A 11 -6.78 -4.46 -9.20
N GLY A 12 -6.32 -5.10 -10.28
CA GLY A 12 -5.11 -4.68 -11.00
C GLY A 12 -3.82 -5.46 -10.69
N GLY A 13 -3.89 -6.72 -10.26
CA GLY A 13 -2.72 -7.61 -10.22
C GLY A 13 -1.81 -7.51 -8.99
N ILE A 14 -2.35 -7.01 -7.89
CA ILE A 14 -1.57 -6.69 -6.69
C ILE A 14 -2.40 -7.08 -5.47
N GLY A 15 -1.75 -7.70 -4.48
CA GLY A 15 -2.36 -8.09 -3.22
C GLY A 15 -1.57 -7.55 -2.03
N TYR A 16 -2.11 -7.67 -0.84
CA TYR A 16 -1.39 -7.35 0.39
C TYR A 16 -1.63 -8.43 1.45
N VAL A 17 -0.56 -8.75 2.15
CA VAL A 17 -0.48 -9.85 3.12
C VAL A 17 0.01 -9.33 4.45
N GLU A 18 -0.52 -9.91 5.52
CA GLU A 18 -0.13 -9.63 6.90
C GLU A 18 0.78 -10.74 7.41
N LYS A 19 1.85 -10.34 8.09
CA LYS A 19 2.75 -11.24 8.82
C LYS A 19 3.10 -10.62 10.16
N GLY A 20 2.70 -11.25 11.26
CA GLY A 20 2.75 -10.66 12.59
C GLY A 20 1.76 -9.49 12.68
N ASN A 21 2.28 -8.28 12.93
CA ASN A 21 1.48 -7.06 13.07
C ASN A 21 1.61 -6.10 11.87
N TYR A 22 2.31 -6.52 10.82
CA TYR A 22 2.63 -5.65 9.69
C TYR A 22 2.16 -6.24 8.37
N TRP A 23 1.81 -5.34 7.46
CA TRP A 23 1.38 -5.60 6.10
C TRP A 23 2.52 -5.39 5.11
N ALA A 24 2.43 -6.06 3.97
CA ALA A 24 3.29 -5.90 2.81
C ALA A 24 2.49 -6.10 1.51
N ILE A 25 2.95 -5.48 0.42
CA ILE A 25 2.41 -5.69 -0.93
C ILE A 25 3.04 -6.96 -1.51
N ILE A 26 2.24 -7.78 -2.19
CA ILE A 26 2.68 -8.92 -2.99
C ILE A 26 2.28 -8.76 -4.46
N ASN A 27 3.09 -9.31 -5.34
CA ASN A 27 2.75 -9.41 -6.77
C ASN A 27 1.77 -10.57 -7.05
N GLU A 28 1.35 -10.73 -8.30
CA GLU A 28 0.46 -11.82 -8.74
C GLU A 28 1.03 -13.22 -8.47
N SER A 29 2.36 -13.35 -8.42
CA SER A 29 3.04 -14.60 -8.08
C SER A 29 3.12 -14.86 -6.58
N GLY A 30 2.60 -13.97 -5.74
CA GLY A 30 2.63 -14.07 -4.28
C GLY A 30 3.99 -13.68 -3.67
N GLU A 31 4.89 -13.08 -4.46
CA GLU A 31 6.18 -12.60 -4.00
C GLU A 31 6.03 -11.23 -3.36
N VAL A 32 6.75 -11.02 -2.26
CA VAL A 32 6.71 -9.78 -1.48
C VAL A 32 7.45 -8.67 -2.23
N VAL A 33 6.74 -7.58 -2.52
CA VAL A 33 7.24 -6.38 -3.21
C VAL A 33 7.72 -5.32 -2.22
N THR A 34 7.10 -5.23 -1.04
CA THR A 34 7.48 -4.27 0.00
C THR A 34 7.80 -4.95 1.33
N ASN A 35 8.61 -4.31 2.16
CA ASN A 35 8.90 -4.85 3.50
C ASN A 35 7.64 -4.88 4.39
N PHE A 36 7.57 -5.87 5.29
CA PHE A 36 6.56 -5.96 6.35
C PHE A 36 6.79 -4.88 7.41
N LYS A 37 6.37 -3.65 7.12
CA LYS A 37 6.52 -2.50 8.02
C LYS A 37 5.29 -1.59 8.11
N TYR A 38 4.23 -1.96 7.38
CA TYR A 38 3.02 -1.14 7.29
C TYR A 38 2.00 -1.60 8.33
N ASP A 39 1.52 -0.68 9.15
CA ASP A 39 0.42 -0.96 10.08
C ASP A 39 -0.90 -1.17 9.32
N LEU A 40 -1.03 -0.49 8.16
CA LEU A 40 -2.18 -0.56 7.27
C LEU A 40 -1.72 -0.28 5.83
N ILE A 41 -2.33 -0.94 4.86
CA ILE A 41 -2.25 -0.59 3.44
C ILE A 41 -3.67 -0.35 2.94
N ASP A 42 -3.92 0.81 2.35
CA ASP A 42 -5.23 1.20 1.83
C ASP A 42 -5.16 1.63 0.36
N PHE A 43 -6.27 1.47 -0.36
CA PHE A 43 -6.37 1.83 -1.76
C PHE A 43 -6.55 3.35 -1.92
N LEU A 44 -5.74 3.98 -2.77
CA LEU A 44 -5.86 5.41 -3.08
C LEU A 44 -6.45 5.65 -4.47
N ALA A 45 -5.84 5.04 -5.48
CA ALA A 45 -6.21 5.19 -6.88
C ALA A 45 -5.69 3.98 -7.67
N PRO A 46 -6.16 3.73 -8.91
CA PRO A 46 -5.64 2.65 -9.73
C PRO A 46 -4.10 2.68 -9.83
N GLY A 47 -3.44 1.63 -9.32
CA GLY A 47 -1.98 1.51 -9.29
C GLY A 47 -1.26 2.19 -8.11
N TYR A 48 -1.99 2.87 -7.23
CA TYR A 48 -1.43 3.60 -6.07
C TYR A 48 -2.15 3.25 -4.77
N TYR A 49 -1.38 3.09 -3.71
CA TYR A 49 -1.84 2.72 -2.37
C TYR A 49 -1.19 3.61 -1.32
N VAL A 50 -1.81 3.70 -0.15
CA VAL A 50 -1.25 4.39 1.00
C VAL A 50 -0.84 3.36 2.04
N GLY A 51 0.46 3.33 2.35
CA GLY A 51 1.00 2.56 3.46
C GLY A 51 1.08 3.44 4.71
N ARG A 52 0.60 2.95 5.85
CA ARG A 52 0.71 3.65 7.14
C ARG A 52 1.83 3.06 7.98
N ILE A 53 2.69 3.91 8.54
CA ILE A 53 3.79 3.53 9.44
C ILE A 53 3.81 4.50 10.63
N GLY A 54 3.53 4.01 11.83
CA GLY A 54 3.64 4.78 13.07
C GLY A 54 2.82 6.07 13.06
N GLY A 55 1.64 6.04 12.43
CA GLY A 55 0.75 7.18 12.31
C GLY A 55 0.99 8.07 11.08
N LYS A 56 2.10 7.90 10.36
CA LYS A 56 2.38 8.62 9.10
C LYS A 56 2.03 7.78 7.88
N CYS A 57 1.84 8.42 6.74
CA CYS A 57 1.46 7.80 5.47
C CYS A 57 2.58 7.89 4.44
N THR A 58 2.79 6.85 3.64
CA THR A 58 3.66 6.86 2.46
C THR A 58 2.90 6.35 1.24
N LEU A 59 3.34 6.78 0.06
CA LEU A 59 2.77 6.38 -1.22
C LEU A 59 3.45 5.09 -1.71
N LEU A 60 2.62 4.08 -1.98
CA LEU A 60 3.02 2.78 -2.50
C LEU A 60 2.47 2.59 -3.92
N SER A 61 3.16 1.75 -4.68
CA SER A 61 2.75 1.27 -5.99
C SER A 61 3.00 -0.23 -6.12
N HIS A 62 2.57 -0.82 -7.23
CA HIS A 62 2.90 -2.20 -7.59
C HIS A 62 4.39 -2.50 -7.73
N LYS A 63 5.23 -1.46 -7.84
CA LYS A 63 6.70 -1.59 -7.90
C LYS A 63 7.36 -1.41 -6.54
N GLY A 64 6.59 -1.13 -5.49
CA GLY A 64 7.07 -0.84 -4.15
C GLY A 64 6.82 0.60 -3.73
N GLU A 65 7.64 1.09 -2.79
CA GLU A 65 7.58 2.46 -2.26
C GLU A 65 7.90 3.48 -3.36
N VAL A 66 6.99 4.43 -3.57
CA VAL A 66 7.17 5.51 -4.56
C VAL A 66 8.02 6.64 -3.97
N SER A 67 8.04 6.78 -2.64
CA SER A 67 8.86 7.78 -1.94
C SER A 67 9.23 7.32 -0.53
N GLU A 68 10.43 7.69 -0.08
CA GLU A 68 10.83 7.62 1.33
C GLU A 68 10.14 8.70 2.19
N THR A 69 9.47 9.66 1.54
CA THR A 69 8.79 10.75 2.23
C THR A 69 7.51 10.24 2.88
N VAL A 70 7.43 10.40 4.19
CA VAL A 70 6.25 10.13 5.00
C VAL A 70 5.49 11.44 5.25
N PHE A 71 4.19 11.44 4.96
CA PHE A 71 3.28 12.57 5.09
C PHE A 71 2.31 12.34 6.24
N ASP A 72 1.90 13.40 6.93
CA ASP A 72 0.89 13.30 8.00
C ASP A 72 -0.51 13.02 7.45
N TYR A 73 -0.77 13.37 6.17
CA TYR A 73 -2.03 13.12 5.49
C TYR A 73 -1.81 12.94 3.97
N ILE A 74 -2.41 11.89 3.39
CA ILE A 74 -2.49 11.67 1.94
C ILE A 74 -3.96 11.48 1.60
N SER A 75 -4.49 12.28 0.68
CA SER A 75 -5.85 12.13 0.16
C SER A 75 -5.87 12.19 -1.35
N TYR A 76 -6.90 11.59 -1.94
CA TYR A 76 -7.21 11.79 -3.35
C TYR A 76 -7.58 13.25 -3.59
N LYS A 77 -6.90 13.91 -4.53
CA LYS A 77 -7.19 15.29 -4.91
C LYS A 77 -8.22 15.30 -6.05
N ASN A 78 -9.50 15.48 -5.70
CA ASN A 78 -10.55 15.84 -6.65
C ASN A 78 -10.55 17.36 -6.86
N GLU A 79 -9.57 17.90 -7.58
CA GLU A 79 -9.66 19.26 -8.11
C GLU A 79 -9.74 19.22 -9.63
N VAL A 80 -10.95 19.33 -10.17
CA VAL A 80 -11.17 20.14 -11.38
C VAL A 80 -10.95 21.59 -10.95
N GLY A 81 -9.70 22.02 -10.92
CA GLY A 81 -9.36 23.42 -10.69
C GLY A 81 -9.86 24.24 -11.86
N VAL A 82 -10.91 25.05 -11.64
CA VAL A 82 -11.19 26.22 -12.47
C VAL A 82 -10.50 27.38 -11.75
N PHE A 83 -9.50 27.96 -12.40
CA PHE A 83 -8.85 29.21 -11.98
C PHE A 83 -9.79 30.40 -12.18
#